data_AF-A0A8W8KQJ9-F1
#
_entry.id   AF-A0A8W8KQJ9-F1
#
_cell.length_a   1.000
_cell.length_b   1.000
_cell.length_c   1.000
_cell.angle_alpha   90.00
_cell.angle_beta   90.00
_cell.angle_gamma   90.00
#
_symmetry.space_group_name_H-M   'P 1'
#
loop_
_entity.id
_entity.type
_entity.pdbx_description
1 polymer ?
#
loop_
_entity_poly.entity_id
_entity_poly.type
_entity_poly.pdbx_seq_one_letter_code
_entity_poly.pdbx_strand_id
1 'polypeptide(L)'
;MVGKRHPFVWIIIGVARGKKISQAPPTAVVSTSYTSTTFNTGTTETTGNSTWARTVILIERNTKNGENLFIDGGIDHDHRQGCTDNPVTSPCSIPIRHSPEPTYSGAVNAWKVGDNYLDWYGAEPGQGSYGGSQATGSPALWTTNQKGVAEYSPLNT
;
A
#
# COMPACT_ATOMS: atom_id res chain seq x y z
N MET A 1 -0.16 34.43 -2.19
CA MET A 1 -0.14 33.55 -3.37
C MET A 1 -0.21 32.12 -2.87
N VAL A 2 -1.32 31.44 -3.14
CA VAL A 2 -1.62 30.10 -2.60
C VAL A 2 -0.92 29.05 -3.47
N GLY A 3 0.23 28.57 -3.01
CA GLY A 3 0.99 27.49 -3.66
C GLY A 3 0.41 26.13 -3.31
N LYS A 4 -0.24 25.52 -4.32
CA LYS A 4 -0.91 24.22 -4.29
C LYS A 4 0.04 23.11 -3.79
N ARG A 5 -0.15 22.65 -2.55
CA ARG A 5 0.62 21.55 -1.95
C ARG A 5 0.03 20.22 -2.44
N HIS A 6 0.87 19.39 -3.06
CA HIS A 6 0.49 18.08 -3.58
C HIS A 6 1.17 17.01 -2.71
N PRO A 7 0.43 16.03 -2.15
CA PRO A 7 1.02 14.91 -1.44
C PRO A 7 1.42 13.78 -2.41
N PHE A 8 2.54 13.11 -2.12
CA PHE A 8 2.97 11.86 -2.76
C PHE A 8 2.93 10.73 -1.72
N VAL A 9 2.53 9.53 -2.14
CA VAL A 9 2.25 8.39 -1.26
C VAL A 9 3.31 7.30 -1.40
N TRP A 10 3.63 6.69 -0.28
CA TRP A 10 4.41 5.48 -0.10
C TRP A 10 3.60 4.66 0.90
N ILE A 11 3.46 3.35 0.68
CA ILE A 11 2.61 2.52 1.53
C ILE A 11 3.39 1.32 2.02
N ILE A 12 3.57 1.24 3.34
CA ILE A 12 3.79 -0.01 4.06
C ILE A 12 3.03 0.17 5.38
N ILE A 13 2.08 -0.68 5.79
CA ILE A 13 2.27 -1.94 6.52
C ILE A 13 0.88 -2.52 6.93
N GLY A 14 0.68 -3.83 6.78
CA GLY A 14 -0.36 -4.61 7.46
C GLY A 14 0.12 -5.20 8.79
N VAL A 15 -0.66 -5.15 9.87
CA VAL A 15 -0.34 -5.73 11.19
C VAL A 15 -1.21 -6.96 11.46
N ALA A 16 -0.65 -8.10 11.90
CA ALA A 16 -1.44 -9.18 12.51
C ALA A 16 -0.94 -9.60 13.90
N ARG A 17 -1.87 -9.82 14.84
CA ARG A 17 -1.62 -10.45 16.15
C ARG A 17 -1.83 -11.96 16.08
N GLY A 18 -0.98 -12.73 16.74
CA GLY A 18 -1.07 -14.18 16.78
C GLY A 18 -2.09 -14.73 17.81
N LYS A 19 -2.79 -15.81 17.39
CA LYS A 19 -3.44 -16.89 18.20
C LYS A 19 -4.88 -16.58 18.68
N LYS A 20 -5.92 -17.44 18.58
CA LYS A 20 -6.11 -18.90 18.40
C LYS A 20 -7.47 -19.16 17.70
N ILE A 21 -7.64 -20.32 17.05
CA ILE A 21 -8.73 -20.67 16.09
C ILE A 21 -9.97 -21.27 16.80
N SER A 22 -11.19 -20.89 16.39
CA SER A 22 -12.39 -21.77 16.33
C SER A 22 -13.37 -21.29 15.25
N GLN A 23 -13.75 -22.17 14.32
CA GLN A 23 -14.59 -21.89 13.13
C GLN A 23 -16.10 -21.86 13.43
N ALA A 24 -16.84 -21.02 12.68
CA ALA A 24 -18.22 -21.26 12.23
C ALA A 24 -18.49 -20.50 10.90
N PRO A 25 -19.23 -21.05 9.92
CA PRO A 25 -19.59 -20.38 8.65
C PRO A 25 -21.07 -19.90 8.64
N PRO A 26 -21.54 -19.12 7.63
CA PRO A 26 -21.04 -17.84 7.17
C PRO A 26 -22.19 -16.83 6.98
N THR A 27 -22.30 -15.80 7.84
CA THR A 27 -23.10 -14.61 7.52
C THR A 27 -22.58 -13.43 8.32
N ALA A 28 -21.62 -12.70 7.76
CA ALA A 28 -21.27 -11.41 8.31
C ALA A 28 -20.84 -10.51 7.16
N VAL A 29 -21.67 -9.51 6.90
CA VAL A 29 -21.25 -8.30 6.20
C VAL A 29 -20.07 -7.77 7.02
N VAL A 30 -18.85 -7.96 6.54
CA VAL A 30 -17.65 -7.48 7.23
C VAL A 30 -17.62 -5.97 7.01
N SER A 31 -18.29 -5.24 7.90
CA SER A 31 -18.00 -3.82 8.11
C SER A 31 -16.61 -3.77 8.75
N THR A 32 -15.57 -3.73 7.93
CA THR A 32 -14.21 -3.55 8.41
C THR A 32 -14.04 -2.06 8.75
N SER A 33 -14.03 -1.73 10.04
CA SER A 33 -13.53 -0.44 10.51
C SER A 33 -12.01 -0.45 10.35
N TYR A 34 -11.49 0.28 9.36
CA TYR A 34 -10.05 0.49 9.20
C TYR A 34 -9.64 1.72 10.00
N THR A 35 -8.74 1.56 10.97
CA THR A 35 -8.10 2.71 11.62
C THR A 35 -6.80 3.01 10.86
N SER A 36 -6.87 3.95 9.91
CA SER A 36 -5.68 4.46 9.22
C SER A 36 -5.09 5.61 10.04
N THR A 37 -3.84 5.46 10.50
CA THR A 37 -3.11 6.56 11.15
C THR A 37 -2.00 7.04 10.22
N THR A 38 -2.08 8.29 9.78
CA THR A 38 -1.05 8.91 8.93
C THR A 38 0.10 9.39 9.80
N PHE A 39 1.27 8.78 9.67
CA PHE A 39 2.50 9.26 10.30
C PHE A 39 3.32 10.06 9.28
N ASN A 40 3.37 11.39 9.45
CA ASN A 40 4.30 12.25 8.72
C ASN A 40 5.71 12.11 9.32
N THR A 41 6.51 11.17 8.81
CA THR A 41 7.95 11.12 9.11
C THR A 41 8.71 11.92 8.06
N GLY A 42 8.84 13.22 8.31
CA GLY A 42 9.51 14.16 7.42
C GLY A 42 11.01 13.90 7.31
N THR A 43 11.45 13.38 6.17
CA THR A 43 12.78 13.61 5.59
C THR A 43 12.61 13.74 4.07
N THR A 44 12.64 14.97 3.57
CA THR A 44 12.59 15.31 2.14
C THR A 44 13.94 15.03 1.49
N GLU A 45 14.04 13.99 0.66
CA GLU A 45 15.15 13.84 -0.28
C GLU A 45 14.90 14.74 -1.50
N THR A 46 15.76 15.74 -1.68
CA THR A 46 15.79 16.62 -2.85
C THR A 46 16.76 16.10 -3.90
N THR A 47 16.24 15.44 -4.93
CA THR A 47 16.96 15.22 -6.19
C THR A 47 16.06 15.69 -7.34
N GLY A 48 16.26 16.94 -7.78
CA GLY A 48 15.68 17.53 -8.99
C GLY A 48 14.18 17.82 -8.97
N ASN A 49 13.79 19.09 -8.74
CA ASN A 49 12.48 19.73 -8.97
C ASN A 49 11.16 18.96 -8.66
N SER A 50 11.22 17.80 -8.03
CA SER A 50 10.11 17.04 -7.45
C SER A 50 10.51 16.66 -6.03
N THR A 51 9.78 17.16 -5.04
CA THR A 51 10.01 16.83 -3.63
C THR A 51 9.09 15.68 -3.27
N TRP A 52 9.59 14.44 -3.42
CA TRP A 52 8.88 13.26 -2.94
C TRP A 52 8.75 13.31 -1.41
N ALA A 53 7.60 12.90 -0.88
CA ALA A 53 7.36 12.78 0.55
C ALA A 53 7.15 11.31 0.92
N ARG A 54 7.64 10.89 2.09
CA ARG A 54 7.37 9.56 2.63
C ARG A 54 6.00 9.58 3.30
N THR A 55 5.11 8.74 2.81
CA THR A 55 3.88 8.36 3.51
C THR A 55 4.07 6.96 4.09
N VAL A 56 3.38 6.67 5.20
CA VAL A 56 3.28 5.33 5.78
C VAL A 56 1.80 5.12 6.09
N ILE A 57 1.21 4.06 5.54
CA ILE A 57 -0.18 3.68 5.79
C ILE A 57 -0.16 2.39 6.58
N LEU A 58 -0.50 2.48 7.86
CA LEU A 58 -0.66 1.29 8.71
C LEU A 58 -2.12 0.86 8.70
N ILE A 59 -2.34 -0.41 8.36
CA ILE A 59 -3.66 -1.05 8.37
C ILE A 59 -3.59 -2.25 9.32
N GLU A 60 -4.39 -2.22 10.38
CA GLU A 60 -4.53 -3.37 11.27
C GLU A 60 -5.65 -4.28 10.77
N ARG A 61 -5.33 -5.55 10.50
CA ARG A 61 -6.32 -6.58 10.16
C ARG A 61 -5.79 -7.95 10.53
N ASN A 62 -6.66 -8.78 11.10
CA ASN A 62 -6.35 -10.20 11.27
C ASN A 62 -6.40 -10.89 9.90
N THR A 63 -5.23 -11.26 9.39
CA THR A 63 -5.05 -12.05 8.18
C THR A 63 -4.53 -13.44 8.52
N LYS A 64 -4.81 -14.41 7.66
CA LYS A 64 -4.20 -15.74 7.69
C LYS A 64 -2.90 -15.75 6.89
N ASN A 65 -2.06 -16.74 7.15
CA ASN A 65 -0.88 -16.94 6.32
C ASN A 65 -1.30 -17.15 4.85
N GLY A 66 -0.69 -16.41 3.94
CA GLY A 66 -1.04 -16.40 2.52
C GLY A 66 -2.13 -15.41 2.12
N GLU A 67 -2.80 -14.74 3.06
CA GLU A 67 -3.70 -13.62 2.73
C GLU A 67 -2.88 -12.34 2.55
N ASN A 68 -2.80 -11.87 1.30
CA ASN A 68 -2.09 -10.66 0.91
C ASN A 68 -3.06 -9.47 0.88
N LEU A 69 -2.54 -8.28 1.19
CA LEU A 69 -3.28 -7.04 1.12
C LEU A 69 -2.74 -6.19 -0.02
N PHE A 70 -3.64 -5.69 -0.86
CA PHE A 70 -3.35 -4.74 -1.92
C PHE A 70 -4.15 -3.46 -1.66
N ILE A 71 -3.63 -2.35 -2.17
CA ILE A 71 -4.26 -1.05 -2.06
C ILE A 71 -4.47 -0.51 -3.46
N ASP A 72 -5.74 -0.26 -3.75
CA ASP A 72 -6.18 0.56 -4.86
C ASP A 72 -6.48 1.95 -4.30
N GLY A 73 -6.15 2.98 -5.04
CA GLY A 73 -6.23 4.33 -4.53
C GLY A 73 -6.22 5.39 -5.61
N GLY A 74 -5.86 6.62 -5.26
CA GLY A 74 -5.95 7.75 -6.16
C GLY A 74 -6.94 8.79 -5.65
N ILE A 75 -7.17 9.80 -6.47
CA ILE A 75 -8.13 10.86 -6.19
C ILE A 75 -9.51 10.33 -6.57
N ASP A 76 -10.46 10.47 -5.66
CA ASP A 76 -11.84 10.06 -5.85
C ASP A 76 -12.48 10.73 -7.08
N HIS A 77 -13.33 9.99 -7.80
CA HIS A 77 -13.99 10.43 -9.05
C HIS A 77 -14.94 11.62 -8.83
N ASP A 78 -15.53 11.77 -7.64
CA ASP A 78 -16.38 12.92 -7.32
C ASP A 78 -15.52 14.17 -7.04
N HIS A 79 -14.29 13.97 -6.55
CA HIS A 79 -13.36 15.06 -6.26
C HIS A 79 -12.59 15.54 -7.50
N ARG A 80 -12.33 14.66 -8.47
CA ARG A 80 -11.58 15.00 -9.69
C ARG A 80 -12.18 14.36 -10.92
N GLN A 81 -12.61 15.21 -11.84
CA GLN A 81 -13.21 14.79 -13.10
C GLN A 81 -12.17 14.28 -14.10
N GLY A 82 -12.61 13.42 -15.02
CA GLY A 82 -11.81 12.94 -16.15
C GLY A 82 -10.87 11.77 -15.83
N CYS A 83 -11.09 11.05 -14.73
CA CYS A 83 -10.31 9.84 -14.42
C CYS A 83 -10.46 8.80 -15.54
N THR A 84 -9.37 8.12 -15.85
CA THR A 84 -9.31 7.00 -16.79
C THR A 84 -8.59 5.82 -16.16
N ASP A 85 -8.70 4.66 -16.80
CA ASP A 85 -8.03 3.40 -16.42
C ASP A 85 -6.53 3.37 -16.79
N ASN A 86 -6.03 4.38 -17.50
CA ASN A 86 -4.61 4.52 -17.79
C ASN A 86 -3.93 5.30 -16.65
N PRO A 87 -3.11 4.66 -15.80
CA PRO A 87 -2.55 5.31 -14.62
C PRO A 87 -1.58 6.45 -14.94
N VAL A 88 -0.95 6.41 -16.12
CA VAL A 88 0.02 7.43 -16.55
C VAL A 88 -0.66 8.73 -16.96
N THR A 89 -1.84 8.62 -17.60
CA THR A 89 -2.55 9.78 -18.16
C THR A 89 -3.75 10.21 -17.34
N SER A 90 -4.22 9.35 -16.43
CA SER A 90 -5.37 9.64 -15.58
C SER A 90 -5.07 10.79 -14.63
N PRO A 91 -5.90 11.84 -14.60
CA PRO A 91 -5.74 12.92 -13.63
C PRO A 91 -5.95 12.44 -12.19
N CYS A 92 -6.54 11.26 -11.98
CA CYS A 92 -6.89 10.74 -10.66
C CYS A 92 -5.82 9.82 -10.07
N SER A 93 -4.84 9.42 -10.86
CA SER A 93 -3.73 8.60 -10.38
C SER A 93 -2.74 9.45 -9.58
N ILE A 94 -2.21 8.86 -8.50
CA ILE A 94 -1.20 9.49 -7.65
C ILE A 94 0.11 8.75 -7.87
N PRO A 95 1.17 9.39 -8.40
CA PRO A 95 2.46 8.74 -8.54
C PRO A 95 3.01 8.29 -7.19
N ILE A 96 3.48 7.06 -7.13
CA ILE A 96 4.15 6.46 -5.97
C ILE A 96 5.51 5.93 -6.35
N ARG A 97 6.32 5.68 -5.33
CA ARG A 97 7.51 4.85 -5.46
C ARG A 97 7.49 3.85 -4.31
N HIS A 98 8.05 2.68 -4.50
CA HIS A 98 8.27 1.70 -3.44
C HIS A 98 9.68 1.76 -2.91
N SER A 99 9.89 1.24 -1.69
CA SER A 99 11.22 1.22 -1.08
C SER A 99 12.16 0.46 -1.98
N PRO A 100 13.32 1.05 -2.35
CA PRO A 100 14.27 0.33 -3.18
C PRO A 100 14.80 -0.89 -2.43
N GLU A 101 14.83 -0.85 -1.10
CA GLU A 101 15.28 -1.96 -0.28
C GLU A 101 14.36 -3.19 -0.45
N PRO A 102 14.95 -4.38 -0.66
CA PRO A 102 14.19 -5.62 -0.67
C PRO A 102 13.60 -5.87 0.73
N THR A 103 12.36 -6.33 0.75
CA THR A 103 11.66 -6.78 1.96
C THR A 103 11.96 -8.25 2.22
N TYR A 104 11.54 -8.78 3.38
CA TYR A 104 11.61 -10.21 3.65
C TYR A 104 10.64 -11.04 2.76
N SER A 105 9.62 -10.40 2.17
CA SER A 105 8.59 -11.08 1.38
C SER A 105 8.96 -11.09 -0.10
N GLY A 106 9.28 -12.27 -0.63
CA GLY A 106 9.51 -12.47 -2.06
C GLY A 106 8.31 -12.06 -2.92
N ALA A 107 7.10 -12.23 -2.40
CA ALA A 107 5.87 -11.87 -3.09
C ALA A 107 5.71 -10.35 -3.25
N VAL A 108 5.88 -9.59 -2.16
CA VAL A 108 5.84 -8.11 -2.20
C VAL A 108 6.95 -7.56 -3.07
N ASN A 109 8.15 -8.14 -2.98
CA ASN A 109 9.28 -7.72 -3.82
C ASN A 109 9.01 -7.93 -5.32
N ALA A 110 8.27 -8.97 -5.70
CA ALA A 110 7.89 -9.21 -7.08
C ALA A 110 6.73 -8.31 -7.53
N TRP A 111 5.66 -8.22 -6.73
CA TRP A 111 4.47 -7.43 -7.08
C TRP A 111 4.73 -5.91 -7.10
N LYS A 112 5.70 -5.39 -6.36
CA LYS A 112 6.05 -3.95 -6.40
C LYS A 112 6.80 -3.54 -7.68
N VAL A 113 7.32 -4.50 -8.43
CA VAL A 113 8.01 -4.21 -9.70
C VAL A 113 6.98 -3.72 -10.69
N GLY A 114 7.20 -2.54 -11.27
CA GLY A 114 6.29 -1.96 -12.27
C GLY A 114 5.02 -1.33 -11.67
N ASP A 115 4.95 -1.16 -10.36
CA ASP A 115 3.87 -0.45 -9.65
C ASP A 115 4.32 0.99 -9.33
N ASN A 116 3.72 1.97 -9.99
CA ASN A 116 4.20 3.36 -10.05
C ASN A 116 3.14 4.40 -9.65
N TYR A 117 1.89 3.99 -9.50
CA TYR A 117 0.74 4.84 -9.23
C TYR A 117 -0.21 4.16 -8.26
N LEU A 118 -0.84 4.95 -7.40
CA LEU A 118 -2.11 4.56 -6.80
C LEU A 118 -3.21 5.00 -7.75
N ASP A 119 -3.94 4.02 -8.26
CA ASP A 119 -5.11 4.19 -9.09
C ASP A 119 -6.23 3.21 -8.66
N TRP A 120 -7.45 3.48 -9.14
CA TRP A 120 -8.67 2.75 -8.76
C TRP A 120 -8.90 1.50 -9.63
N TYR A 121 -7.95 1.13 -10.47
CA TYR A 121 -8.12 0.16 -11.56
C TYR A 121 -7.24 -1.09 -11.39
N GLY A 122 -6.55 -1.21 -10.25
CA GLY A 122 -5.87 -2.42 -9.82
C GLY A 122 -4.42 -2.47 -10.28
N ALA A 123 -4.01 -3.61 -10.84
CA ALA A 123 -2.61 -3.80 -11.21
C ALA A 123 -2.21 -3.07 -12.51
N GLU A 124 -1.01 -2.50 -12.51
CA GLU A 124 -0.50 -1.77 -13.67
C GLU A 124 -0.03 -2.69 -14.81
N PRO A 125 -0.08 -2.22 -16.07
CA PRO A 125 0.56 -2.92 -17.18
C PRO A 125 2.04 -3.17 -16.92
N GLY A 126 2.43 -4.44 -16.90
CA GLY A 126 3.82 -4.84 -16.64
C GLY A 126 4.18 -4.95 -15.16
N GLN A 127 3.21 -4.79 -14.25
CA GLN A 127 3.43 -5.08 -12.83
C GLN A 127 3.78 -6.57 -12.64
N GLY A 128 4.70 -6.83 -11.71
CA GLY A 128 5.24 -8.16 -11.48
C GLY A 128 4.20 -9.18 -10.99
N SER A 129 4.59 -10.45 -11.02
CA SER A 129 3.80 -11.58 -10.51
C SER A 129 4.65 -12.46 -9.60
N TYR A 130 4.01 -13.22 -8.72
CA TYR A 130 4.68 -14.13 -7.80
C TYR A 130 3.96 -15.47 -7.75
N GLY A 131 4.70 -16.58 -7.93
CA GLY A 131 4.13 -17.93 -7.87
C GLY A 131 2.96 -18.15 -8.85
N GLY A 132 2.98 -17.49 -10.01
CA GLY A 132 1.90 -17.54 -11.00
C GLY A 132 0.69 -16.64 -10.70
N SER A 133 0.70 -15.89 -9.59
CA SER A 133 -0.36 -14.94 -9.23
C SER A 133 0.06 -13.51 -9.59
N GLN A 134 -0.77 -12.82 -10.37
CA GLN A 134 -0.62 -11.39 -10.65
C GLN A 134 -0.96 -10.56 -9.41
N ALA A 135 -0.40 -9.35 -9.33
CA ALA A 135 -0.86 -8.36 -8.37
C ALA A 135 -2.32 -7.97 -8.69
N THR A 136 -3.03 -7.42 -7.71
CA THR A 136 -4.37 -6.84 -7.93
C THR A 136 -4.43 -5.34 -7.61
N GLY A 137 -3.29 -4.71 -7.35
CA GLY A 137 -3.12 -3.33 -6.91
C GLY A 137 -1.72 -3.11 -6.34
N SER A 138 -1.50 -2.06 -5.56
CA SER A 138 -0.22 -1.83 -4.90
C SER A 138 -0.04 -2.74 -3.67
N PRO A 139 1.03 -3.56 -3.57
CA PRO A 139 1.15 -4.56 -2.52
C PRO A 139 1.52 -3.93 -1.17
N ALA A 140 0.82 -4.33 -0.11
CA ALA A 140 1.20 -4.01 1.26
C ALA A 140 2.08 -5.11 1.87
N LEU A 141 3.08 -4.71 2.65
CA LEU A 141 3.93 -5.64 3.40
C LEU A 141 3.30 -5.95 4.76
N TRP A 142 3.26 -7.23 5.11
CA TRP A 142 2.90 -7.65 6.46
C TRP A 142 4.03 -7.37 7.45
N THR A 143 3.72 -6.93 8.67
CA THR A 143 4.73 -6.77 9.71
C THR A 143 4.20 -7.13 11.09
N THR A 144 5.12 -7.24 12.03
CA THR A 144 4.86 -7.46 13.46
C THR A 144 5.62 -6.44 14.31
N ASN A 145 5.15 -6.21 15.53
CA ASN A 145 5.87 -5.45 16.55
C ASN A 145 6.84 -6.34 17.36
N GLN A 146 6.88 -7.65 17.08
CA GLN A 146 7.80 -8.59 17.71
C GLN A 146 9.23 -8.39 17.17
N LYS A 147 10.14 -7.97 18.04
CA LYS A 147 11.56 -7.81 17.70
C LYS A 147 12.21 -9.18 17.43
N GLY A 148 13.20 -9.19 16.53
CA GLY A 148 14.06 -10.36 16.27
C GLY A 148 13.53 -11.31 15.20
N VAL A 149 12.43 -10.98 14.52
CA VAL A 149 11.94 -11.71 13.34
C VAL A 149 12.03 -10.82 12.10
N ALA A 150 12.02 -11.43 10.90
CA ALA A 150 12.23 -10.73 9.63
C ALA A 150 11.11 -9.71 9.33
N GLU A 151 9.94 -9.93 9.90
CA GLU A 151 8.74 -9.14 9.72
C GLU A 151 8.63 -7.98 10.72
N TYR A 152 9.61 -7.81 11.60
CA TYR A 152 9.61 -6.72 12.58
C TYR A 152 9.62 -5.34 11.90
N SER A 153 8.71 -4.46 12.34
CA SER A 153 8.78 -3.03 12.01
C SER A 153 8.68 -2.17 13.26
N PRO A 154 9.54 -1.14 13.42
CA PRO A 154 9.43 -0.19 14.52
C PRO A 154 8.22 0.74 14.41
N LEU A 155 7.56 0.78 13.24
CA LEU A 155 6.34 1.58 13.01
C LEU A 155 5.08 0.83 13.46
N ASN A 156 5.19 -0.48 13.68
CA ASN A 156 4.14 -1.32 14.22
C ASN A 156 4.31 -1.35 15.75
N THR A 157 3.47 -0.61 16.47
CA THR A 157 3.57 -0.41 17.94
C THR A 157 2.41 -1.06 18.67
#